data_AF-A0A6A3LAY0-F1
#
_entry.id   AF-A0A6A3LAY0-F1
#
_cell.length_a   1.000
_cell.length_b   1.000
_cell.length_c   1.000
_cell.angle_alpha   90.00
_cell.angle_beta   90.00
_cell.angle_gamma   90.00
#
_symmetry.space_group_name_H-M   'P 1'
#
loop_
_entity.id
_entity.type
_entity.pdbx_description
1 polymer ?
#
loop_
_entity_poly.entity_id
_entity_poly.type
_entity_poly.pdbx_seq_one_letter_code
_entity_poly.pdbx_strand_id
1 'polypeptide(L)'
;MASAAAPPSAATLVLTNRSLFRLIMVFIDGIPGSVVSLVTDFQRAHVDVPWSFTGVLPRAAIQRGDVETLRHLRRLATTRRFQSRSELALDGATRCAIQFGQLAALQYLDDSGILLGDRNNGENLSDSRTVGETLMGWAIRYSEALETPLRLEIVQWVADKYKPSAFRDVKAEDLSRAGVPVLRFLQGRGLATSGFEDPKLLAVPLFKLAILA
;
A
#
# COMPACT_ATOMS: atom_id res chain seq x y z
N MET A 1 22.20 -16.24 19.64
CA MET A 1 22.56 -14.81 19.72
C MET A 1 21.33 -14.01 19.31
N ALA A 2 20.66 -13.37 20.27
CA ALA A 2 19.48 -12.55 19.99
C ALA A 2 19.95 -11.13 19.62
N SER A 3 19.64 -10.68 18.41
CA SER A 3 19.88 -9.31 17.97
C SER A 3 18.99 -8.37 18.79
N ALA A 4 19.60 -7.53 19.65
CA ALA A 4 18.88 -6.50 20.38
C ALA A 4 18.35 -5.46 19.39
N ALA A 5 17.02 -5.34 19.29
CA ALA A 5 16.37 -4.31 18.50
C ALA A 5 16.75 -2.92 19.05
N ALA A 6 17.13 -1.99 18.17
CA ALA A 6 17.47 -0.63 18.54
C ALA A 6 16.31 0.04 19.31
N PRO A 7 16.59 0.84 20.35
CA PRO A 7 15.54 1.48 21.13
C PRO A 7 14.72 2.41 20.23
N PRO A 8 13.38 2.43 20.38
CA PRO A 8 12.54 3.34 19.62
C PRO A 8 12.97 4.79 19.88
N SER A 9 12.96 5.63 18.84
CA SER A 9 13.37 7.03 18.97
C SER A 9 12.58 7.72 20.08
N ALA A 10 13.16 8.72 20.74
CA ALA A 10 12.48 9.48 21.80
C ALA A 10 11.13 10.05 21.31
N ALA A 11 11.03 10.42 20.03
CA ALA A 11 9.79 10.85 19.40
C ALA A 11 8.74 9.72 19.34
N THR A 12 9.15 8.49 19.04
CA THR A 12 8.30 7.29 19.04
C THR A 12 7.77 6.97 20.44
N LEU A 13 8.58 7.13 21.48
CA LEU A 13 8.18 6.96 22.89
C LEU A 13 7.16 8.02 23.35
N VAL A 14 7.32 9.26 22.90
CA VAL A 14 6.40 10.37 23.20
C VAL A 14 5.06 10.21 22.47
N LEU A 15 5.09 9.83 21.19
CA LEU A 15 3.89 9.59 20.39
C LEU A 15 3.13 8.33 20.80
N THR A 16 3.82 7.32 21.35
CA THR A 16 3.19 6.09 21.88
C THR A 16 2.79 6.22 23.35
N ASN A 17 3.11 7.33 24.01
CA ASN A 17 2.64 7.60 25.36
C ASN A 17 1.11 7.77 25.35
N ARG A 18 0.43 6.87 26.07
CA ARG A 18 -1.04 6.73 26.09
C ARG A 18 -1.78 8.04 26.38
N SER A 19 -1.19 8.95 27.14
CA SER A 19 -1.81 10.22 27.53
C SER A 19 -1.66 11.29 26.44
N LEU A 20 -0.45 11.40 25.88
CA LEU A 20 -0.15 12.39 24.85
C LEU A 20 -0.74 11.97 23.50
N PHE A 21 -0.74 10.67 23.20
CA PHE A 21 -1.47 10.08 22.08
C PHE A 21 -2.98 10.33 22.18
N ARG A 22 -3.58 10.25 23.38
CA ARG A 22 -5.00 10.61 23.57
C ARG A 22 -5.26 12.07 23.26
N LEU A 23 -4.36 12.96 23.65
CA LEU A 23 -4.43 14.39 23.32
C LEU A 23 -4.25 14.62 21.82
N ILE A 24 -3.26 14.00 21.17
CA ILE A 24 -3.07 14.09 19.71
C ILE A 24 -4.24 13.47 18.93
N MET A 25 -4.84 12.37 19.38
CA MET A 25 -6.06 11.83 18.75
C MET A 25 -7.28 12.72 18.98
N VAL A 26 -7.25 13.59 19.99
CA VAL A 26 -8.20 14.68 20.18
C VAL A 26 -7.77 15.91 19.37
N PHE A 27 -6.65 15.90 18.65
CA PHE A 27 -6.18 17.00 17.81
C PHE A 27 -5.66 16.48 16.46
N ILE A 28 -6.52 16.47 15.43
CA ILE A 28 -6.12 16.04 14.08
C ILE A 28 -5.50 17.26 13.38
N ASP A 29 -4.24 17.14 12.93
CA ASP A 29 -3.47 18.22 12.30
C ASP A 29 -3.43 19.54 13.11
N GLY A 30 -3.37 19.43 14.44
CA GLY A 30 -3.35 20.59 15.34
C GLY A 30 -4.73 21.22 15.61
N ILE A 31 -5.81 20.62 15.09
CA ILE A 31 -7.18 21.10 15.26
C ILE A 31 -7.92 20.17 16.23
N PRO A 32 -8.62 20.69 17.26
CA PRO A 32 -9.41 19.86 18.17
C PRO A 32 -10.39 18.94 17.42
N GLY A 33 -10.49 17.69 17.83
CA GLY A 33 -11.27 16.64 17.20
C GLY A 33 -12.77 16.90 17.26
N SER A 34 -13.21 17.74 18.20
CA SER A 34 -14.58 18.29 18.23
C SER A 34 -14.84 19.29 17.10
N VAL A 35 -13.84 20.03 16.66
CA VAL A 35 -13.93 20.93 15.49
C VAL A 35 -13.87 20.10 14.21
N VAL A 36 -13.00 19.09 14.17
CA VAL A 36 -12.91 18.16 13.02
C VAL A 36 -14.21 17.40 12.86
N SER A 37 -14.83 16.90 13.94
CA SER A 37 -16.14 16.24 13.86
C SER A 37 -17.19 17.15 13.26
N LEU A 38 -17.23 18.41 13.70
CA LEU A 38 -18.16 19.44 13.21
C LEU A 38 -17.92 19.76 11.72
N VAL A 39 -16.66 19.83 11.29
CA VAL A 39 -16.28 20.00 9.89
C VAL A 39 -16.64 18.77 9.05
N THR A 40 -16.39 17.55 9.54
CA THR A 40 -16.82 16.32 8.84
C THR A 40 -18.33 16.18 8.77
N ASP A 41 -19.07 16.59 9.80
CA ASP A 41 -20.54 16.55 9.81
C ASP A 41 -21.10 17.59 8.82
N PHE A 42 -20.51 18.78 8.77
CA PHE A 42 -20.83 19.82 7.80
C PHE A 42 -20.51 19.39 6.35
N GLN A 43 -19.36 18.75 6.13
CA GLN A 43 -18.92 18.25 4.82
C GLN A 43 -19.73 17.02 4.35
N ARG A 44 -20.12 16.12 5.26
CA ARG A 44 -21.05 15.02 4.93
C ARG A 44 -22.38 15.53 4.40
N ALA A 45 -22.82 16.70 4.84
CA ALA A 45 -24.05 17.32 4.36
C ALA A 45 -23.92 18.01 2.98
N HIS A 46 -22.70 18.18 2.43
CA HIS A 46 -22.45 19.04 1.26
C HIS A 46 -21.57 18.43 0.14
N VAL A 47 -21.37 17.11 0.11
CA VAL A 47 -20.73 16.29 -0.95
C VAL A 47 -19.72 16.99 -1.87
N ASP A 48 -18.44 16.83 -1.54
CA ASP A 48 -17.40 16.34 -2.45
C ASP A 48 -16.35 15.60 -1.60
N VAL A 49 -15.86 14.47 -2.11
CA VAL A 49 -15.19 13.39 -1.36
C VAL A 49 -14.17 13.94 -0.34
N PRO A 50 -14.38 13.76 0.97
CA PRO A 50 -13.40 14.15 1.97
C PRO A 50 -12.11 13.39 1.69
N TRP A 51 -10.97 14.00 1.94
CA TRP A 51 -9.73 13.26 2.15
C TRP A 51 -10.08 12.11 3.09
N SER A 52 -10.13 10.88 2.57
CA SER A 52 -10.73 9.74 3.27
C SER A 52 -10.06 9.62 4.63
N PHE A 53 -10.77 10.02 5.68
CA PHE A 53 -10.32 9.93 7.06
C PHE A 53 -10.02 8.48 7.46
N THR A 54 -10.62 7.54 6.71
CA THR A 54 -10.34 6.12 6.78
C THR A 54 -8.89 5.83 6.45
N GLY A 55 -8.16 5.27 7.42
CA GLY A 55 -6.78 4.82 7.28
C GLY A 55 -5.71 5.91 7.16
N VAL A 56 -6.03 7.17 7.52
CA VAL A 56 -5.07 8.29 7.48
C VAL A 56 -3.82 8.00 8.32
N LEU A 57 -3.98 7.44 9.53
CA LEU A 57 -2.84 7.22 10.42
C LEU A 57 -1.91 6.10 9.91
N PRO A 58 -2.42 4.90 9.54
CA PRO A 58 -1.58 3.90 8.89
C PRO A 58 -0.93 4.41 7.60
N ARG A 59 -1.65 5.17 6.77
CA ARG A 59 -1.10 5.75 5.53
C ARG A 59 0.06 6.70 5.81
N ALA A 60 -0.06 7.57 6.81
CA ALA A 60 1.00 8.48 7.21
C ALA A 60 2.24 7.74 7.74
N ALA A 61 2.04 6.68 8.54
CA ALA A 61 3.13 5.83 9.02
C ALA A 61 3.85 5.13 7.86
N ILE A 62 3.08 4.58 6.91
CA ILE A 62 3.59 3.95 5.70
C ILE A 62 4.39 4.95 4.88
N GLN A 63 3.84 6.12 4.56
CA GLN A 63 4.52 7.14 3.76
C GLN A 63 5.89 7.54 4.34
N ARG A 64 6.03 7.52 5.67
CA ARG A 64 7.29 7.82 6.37
C ARG A 64 8.23 6.62 6.50
N GLY A 65 7.80 5.42 6.08
CA GLY A 65 8.54 4.17 6.28
C GLY A 65 8.61 3.71 7.75
N ASP A 66 7.74 4.22 8.61
CA ASP A 66 7.75 3.93 10.06
C ASP A 66 6.92 2.68 10.37
N VAL A 67 7.56 1.52 10.21
CA VAL A 67 6.96 0.21 10.47
C VAL A 67 6.61 0.03 11.95
N GLU A 68 7.38 0.63 12.87
CA GLU A 68 7.09 0.56 14.29
C GLU A 68 5.78 1.28 14.61
N THR A 69 5.62 2.50 14.12
CA THR A 69 4.36 3.25 14.29
C THR A 69 3.20 2.49 13.65
N LEU A 70 3.37 1.92 12.46
CA LEU A 70 2.35 1.09 11.82
C LEU A 70 1.95 -0.12 12.69
N ARG A 71 2.92 -0.75 13.36
CA ARG A 71 2.66 -1.86 14.30
C ARG A 71 1.85 -1.42 15.52
N HIS A 72 2.17 -0.27 16.09
CA HIS A 72 1.42 0.29 17.22
C HIS A 72 0.00 0.66 16.82
N LEU A 73 -0.19 1.30 15.65
CA LEU A 73 -1.50 1.63 15.11
C LEU A 73 -2.36 0.40 14.88
N ARG A 74 -1.79 -0.70 14.36
CA ARG A 74 -2.51 -1.98 14.26
C ARG A 74 -2.97 -2.51 15.61
N ARG A 75 -2.08 -2.54 16.61
CA ARG A 75 -2.44 -3.00 17.98
C ARG A 75 -3.59 -2.17 18.55
N LEU A 76 -3.57 -0.85 18.32
CA LEU A 76 -4.65 0.05 18.70
C LEU A 76 -5.94 -0.26 17.94
N ALA A 77 -5.87 -0.46 16.62
CA ALA A 77 -7.03 -0.83 15.79
C ALA A 77 -7.72 -2.10 16.30
N THR A 78 -6.96 -3.10 16.77
CA THR A 78 -7.52 -4.33 17.34
C THR A 78 -8.15 -4.16 18.73
N THR A 79 -7.91 -3.03 19.41
CA THR A 79 -8.45 -2.78 20.75
C THR A 79 -9.91 -2.36 20.66
N ARG A 80 -10.82 -3.05 21.37
CA ARG A 80 -12.29 -2.81 21.35
C ARG A 80 -12.71 -1.34 21.39
N ARG A 81 -12.02 -0.51 22.17
CA ARG A 81 -12.31 0.93 22.32
C ARG A 81 -12.04 1.75 21.04
N PHE A 82 -11.14 1.28 20.19
CA PHE A 82 -10.65 2.01 19.03
C PHE A 82 -10.98 1.31 17.71
N GLN A 83 -11.59 0.11 17.73
CA GLN A 83 -12.03 -0.61 16.54
C GLN A 83 -12.99 0.19 15.65
N SER A 84 -13.82 1.07 16.23
CA SER A 84 -14.76 1.89 15.46
C SER A 84 -14.14 3.16 14.86
N ARG A 85 -12.83 3.37 15.04
CA ARG A 85 -12.11 4.56 14.56
C ARG A 85 -11.65 4.32 13.13
N SER A 86 -12.26 5.01 12.18
CA SER A 86 -11.91 4.89 10.76
C SER A 86 -10.47 5.32 10.49
N GLU A 87 -9.92 6.24 11.28
CA GLU A 87 -8.52 6.70 11.22
C GLU A 87 -7.49 5.57 11.31
N LEU A 88 -7.85 4.51 12.04
CA LEU A 88 -7.02 3.34 12.31
C LEU A 88 -7.31 2.17 11.37
N ALA A 89 -8.26 2.34 10.44
CA ALA A 89 -8.56 1.32 9.44
C ALA A 89 -7.33 1.02 8.58
N LEU A 90 -7.11 -0.25 8.29
CA LEU A 90 -5.99 -0.70 7.45
C LEU A 90 -6.42 -0.91 5.99
N ASP A 91 -7.61 -0.44 5.64
CA ASP A 91 -8.14 -0.48 4.28
C ASP A 91 -7.23 0.30 3.34
N GLY A 92 -6.80 -0.35 2.25
CA GLY A 92 -5.88 0.26 1.29
C GLY A 92 -4.45 0.44 1.79
N ALA A 93 -4.08 -0.03 2.99
CA ALA A 93 -2.71 0.05 3.50
C ALA A 93 -1.71 -0.66 2.58
N THR A 94 -2.09 -1.82 2.03
CA THR A 94 -1.27 -2.57 1.06
C THR A 94 -0.99 -1.74 -0.20
N ARG A 95 -2.03 -1.11 -0.77
CA ARG A 95 -1.89 -0.24 -1.94
C ARG A 95 -1.03 0.98 -1.63
N CYS A 96 -1.19 1.59 -0.45
CA CYS A 96 -0.37 2.71 -0.01
C CYS A 96 1.11 2.32 0.12
N ALA A 97 1.41 1.16 0.71
CA ALA A 97 2.79 0.67 0.85
C ALA A 97 3.45 0.49 -0.52
N ILE A 98 2.72 -0.05 -1.50
CA ILE A 98 3.21 -0.18 -2.88
C ILE A 98 3.40 1.19 -3.53
N GLN A 99 2.40 2.07 -3.42
CA GLN A 99 2.45 3.40 -4.03
C GLN A 99 3.62 4.25 -3.52
N PHE A 100 3.98 4.13 -2.24
CA PHE A 100 5.09 4.88 -1.65
C PHE A 100 6.44 4.13 -1.69
N GLY A 101 6.50 2.95 -2.30
CA GLY A 101 7.75 2.18 -2.40
C GLY A 101 8.24 1.62 -1.07
N GLN A 102 7.34 1.35 -0.13
CA GLN A 102 7.66 1.00 1.25
C GLN A 102 7.64 -0.51 1.45
N LEU A 103 8.68 -1.19 0.96
CA LEU A 103 8.76 -2.65 0.99
C LEU A 103 8.66 -3.21 2.42
N ALA A 104 9.36 -2.61 3.39
CA ALA A 104 9.33 -3.06 4.77
C ALA A 104 7.92 -2.99 5.39
N ALA A 105 7.15 -1.95 5.06
CA ALA A 105 5.75 -1.85 5.48
C ALA A 105 4.88 -2.91 4.78
N LEU A 106 5.12 -3.18 3.50
CA LEU A 106 4.40 -4.20 2.74
C LEU A 106 4.66 -5.61 3.28
N GLN A 107 5.92 -5.95 3.58
CA GLN A 107 6.32 -7.20 4.24
C GLN A 107 5.66 -7.34 5.61
N TYR A 108 5.65 -6.27 6.41
CA TYR A 108 4.95 -6.30 7.70
C TYR A 108 3.45 -6.56 7.53
N LEU A 109 2.78 -5.94 6.55
CA LEU A 109 1.35 -6.16 6.29
C LEU A 109 1.07 -7.61 5.85
N ASP A 110 2.02 -8.21 5.14
CA ASP A 110 1.99 -9.61 4.75
C ASP A 110 2.11 -10.58 5.92
N ASP A 111 3.19 -10.45 6.71
CA ASP A 111 3.44 -11.25 7.91
C ASP A 111 2.27 -11.14 8.90
N SER A 112 1.61 -9.99 8.86
CA SER A 112 0.44 -9.68 9.67
C SER A 112 -0.86 -10.34 9.20
N GLY A 113 -0.91 -10.88 7.98
CA GLY A 113 -2.12 -11.44 7.36
C GLY A 113 -3.17 -10.38 6.97
N ILE A 114 -2.77 -9.12 6.79
CA ILE A 114 -3.68 -8.00 6.45
C ILE A 114 -3.50 -7.59 4.97
N LEU A 115 -2.81 -8.42 4.20
CA LEU A 115 -2.57 -8.14 2.81
C LEU A 115 -3.91 -8.06 2.06
N LEU A 116 -4.17 -6.92 1.40
CA LEU A 116 -5.42 -6.57 0.69
C LEU A 116 -6.63 -6.20 1.55
N GLY A 117 -6.44 -5.86 2.83
CA GLY A 117 -7.52 -5.32 3.67
C GLY A 117 -8.54 -6.40 4.07
N ASP A 118 -9.15 -6.21 5.24
CA ASP A 118 -10.00 -7.20 5.86
C ASP A 118 -11.33 -7.35 5.11
N ARG A 119 -11.45 -8.38 4.25
CA ARG A 119 -12.66 -9.12 3.75
C ARG A 119 -13.95 -8.37 3.36
N ASN A 120 -14.05 -7.05 3.49
CA ASN A 120 -15.31 -6.31 3.46
C ASN A 120 -15.44 -5.30 2.31
N ASN A 121 -14.43 -5.17 1.46
CA ASN A 121 -14.48 -4.31 0.27
C ASN A 121 -14.71 -5.10 -1.03
N GLY A 122 -15.76 -5.95 -1.07
CA GLY A 122 -16.38 -6.48 -2.31
C GLY A 122 -15.53 -7.33 -3.27
N GLU A 123 -14.22 -7.28 -3.17
CA GLU A 123 -13.26 -8.08 -3.92
C GLU A 123 -12.80 -9.18 -2.98
N ASN A 124 -13.55 -10.28 -2.96
CA ASN A 124 -13.13 -11.52 -2.30
C ASN A 124 -11.91 -12.08 -3.04
N LEU A 125 -10.73 -11.51 -2.78
CA LEU A 125 -9.45 -11.99 -3.26
C LEU A 125 -9.00 -13.15 -2.35
N SER A 126 -9.82 -14.20 -2.27
CA SER A 126 -9.53 -15.40 -1.47
C SER A 126 -8.57 -16.35 -2.17
N ASP A 127 -8.37 -16.19 -3.47
CA ASP A 127 -7.50 -17.04 -4.26
C ASP A 127 -6.12 -16.42 -4.40
N SER A 128 -5.07 -17.19 -4.10
CA SER A 128 -3.67 -16.77 -4.26
C SER A 128 -3.37 -16.23 -5.67
N ARG A 129 -4.15 -16.63 -6.68
CA ARG A 129 -4.06 -16.12 -8.06
C ARG A 129 -4.50 -14.65 -8.16
N THR A 130 -5.66 -14.31 -7.61
CA THR A 130 -6.24 -12.96 -7.72
C THR A 130 -5.47 -11.97 -6.85
N VAL A 131 -4.95 -12.43 -5.71
CA VAL A 131 -4.04 -11.67 -4.85
C VAL A 131 -2.73 -11.34 -5.58
N GLY A 132 -2.07 -12.34 -6.18
CA GLY A 132 -0.81 -12.14 -6.91
C GLY A 132 -0.96 -11.20 -8.10
N GLU A 133 -2.03 -11.37 -8.88
CA GLU A 133 -2.38 -10.50 -10.01
C GLU A 133 -2.56 -9.04 -9.57
N THR A 134 -3.36 -8.81 -8.52
CA THR A 134 -3.67 -7.46 -8.02
C THR A 134 -2.41 -6.75 -7.52
N LEU A 135 -1.58 -7.44 -6.73
CA LEU A 135 -0.32 -6.88 -6.22
C LEU A 135 0.65 -6.57 -7.34
N MET A 136 0.77 -7.46 -8.33
CA MET A 136 1.63 -7.27 -9.47
C MET A 136 1.15 -6.07 -10.31
N GLY A 137 -0.16 -5.98 -10.59
CA GLY A 137 -0.75 -4.83 -11.28
C GLY A 137 -0.47 -3.51 -10.58
N TRP A 138 -0.62 -3.45 -9.25
CA TRP A 138 -0.26 -2.25 -8.48
C TRP A 138 1.24 -1.95 -8.49
N ALA A 139 2.09 -2.95 -8.30
CA ALA A 139 3.54 -2.78 -8.32
C ALA A 139 4.03 -2.22 -9.65
N ILE A 140 3.50 -2.74 -10.76
CA ILE A 140 3.76 -2.27 -12.12
C ILE A 140 3.26 -0.84 -12.29
N ARG A 141 1.98 -0.58 -11.97
CA ARG A 141 1.32 0.72 -12.14
C ARG A 141 2.04 1.86 -11.41
N TYR A 142 2.53 1.60 -10.19
CA TYR A 142 3.14 2.63 -9.35
C TYR A 142 4.67 2.70 -9.45
N SER A 143 5.31 1.73 -10.11
CA SER A 143 6.77 1.64 -10.23
C SER A 143 7.44 2.91 -10.75
N GLU A 144 6.86 3.58 -11.76
CA GLU A 144 7.46 4.78 -12.37
C GLU A 144 7.39 6.03 -11.47
N ALA A 145 6.51 6.04 -10.47
CA ALA A 145 6.45 7.13 -9.50
C ALA A 145 7.54 7.02 -8.43
N LEU A 146 8.29 5.91 -8.38
CA LEU A 146 9.34 5.66 -7.40
C LEU A 146 10.71 6.08 -7.92
N GLU A 147 11.55 6.55 -7.00
CA GLU A 147 12.96 6.82 -7.28
C GLU A 147 13.69 5.51 -7.62
N THR A 148 14.63 5.55 -8.57
CA THR A 148 15.57 4.44 -8.77
C THR A 148 16.50 4.36 -7.56
N PRO A 149 16.66 3.18 -6.90
CA PRO A 149 16.44 1.82 -7.41
C PRO A 149 15.10 1.15 -7.03
N LEU A 150 14.21 1.82 -6.31
CA LEU A 150 13.00 1.22 -5.72
C LEU A 150 11.97 0.72 -6.75
N ARG A 151 12.07 1.17 -8.01
CA ARG A 151 11.15 0.82 -9.10
C ARG A 151 10.94 -0.68 -9.30
N LEU A 152 11.99 -1.47 -9.11
CA LEU A 152 11.93 -2.93 -9.28
C LEU A 152 11.78 -3.68 -7.97
N GLU A 153 12.03 -3.05 -6.83
CA GLU A 153 12.15 -3.75 -5.54
C GLU A 153 10.85 -4.46 -5.16
N ILE A 154 9.72 -3.74 -5.25
CA ILE A 154 8.40 -4.30 -4.96
C ILE A 154 7.96 -5.28 -6.06
N VAL A 155 8.24 -4.98 -7.34
CA VAL A 155 7.90 -5.88 -8.46
C VAL A 155 8.61 -7.21 -8.30
N GLN A 156 9.89 -7.19 -7.94
CA GLN A 156 10.69 -8.38 -7.67
C GLN A 156 10.17 -9.13 -6.45
N TRP A 157 9.89 -8.43 -5.34
CA TRP A 157 9.33 -9.06 -4.15
C TRP A 157 8.01 -9.79 -4.44
N VAL A 158 7.09 -9.17 -5.21
CA VAL A 158 5.84 -9.84 -5.62
C VAL A 158 6.13 -11.04 -6.52
N ALA A 159 7.05 -10.91 -7.49
CA ALA A 159 7.43 -11.98 -8.41
C ALA A 159 8.05 -13.20 -7.69
N ASP A 160 8.87 -12.97 -6.67
CA ASP A 160 9.52 -14.02 -5.90
C ASP A 160 8.53 -14.74 -4.96
N LYS A 161 7.43 -14.07 -4.59
CA LYS A 161 6.44 -14.58 -3.64
C LYS A 161 5.37 -15.47 -4.27
N TYR A 162 4.93 -15.18 -5.49
CA TYR A 162 3.86 -15.94 -6.15
C TYR A 162 4.36 -16.69 -7.39
N LYS A 163 3.69 -17.80 -7.71
CA LYS A 163 4.00 -18.56 -8.93
C LYS A 163 3.70 -17.71 -10.18
N PRO A 164 4.46 -17.87 -11.28
CA PRO A 164 4.23 -17.14 -12.53
C PRO A 164 2.78 -17.20 -13.05
N SER A 165 2.08 -18.30 -12.83
CA SER A 165 0.66 -18.48 -13.19
C SER A 165 -0.28 -17.48 -12.50
N ALA A 166 0.12 -16.90 -11.36
CA ALA A 166 -0.64 -15.88 -10.64
C ALA A 166 -0.61 -14.52 -11.35
N PHE A 167 0.28 -14.32 -12.31
CA PHE A 167 0.42 -13.05 -13.03
C PHE A 167 -0.10 -13.13 -14.46
N ARG A 168 -0.69 -14.27 -14.87
CA ARG A 168 -1.10 -14.49 -16.25
C ARG A 168 -2.02 -13.38 -16.76
N ASP A 169 -2.94 -12.91 -15.92
CA ASP A 169 -4.01 -12.00 -16.29
C ASP A 169 -3.75 -10.53 -15.86
N VAL A 170 -2.48 -10.18 -15.59
CA VAL A 170 -2.10 -8.78 -15.32
C VAL A 170 -2.57 -7.89 -16.48
N LYS A 171 -3.31 -6.85 -16.13
CA LYS A 171 -4.01 -6.02 -17.11
C LYS A 171 -3.02 -5.27 -18.01
N ALA A 172 -3.33 -5.24 -19.31
CA ALA A 172 -2.60 -4.45 -20.28
C ALA A 172 -2.49 -2.97 -19.90
N GLU A 173 -3.52 -2.43 -19.23
CA GLU A 173 -3.51 -1.05 -18.72
C GLU A 173 -2.38 -0.81 -17.71
N ASP A 174 -2.08 -1.78 -16.83
CA ASP A 174 -1.00 -1.64 -15.86
C ASP A 174 0.36 -1.65 -16.56
N LEU A 175 0.56 -2.56 -17.51
CA LEU A 175 1.79 -2.62 -18.31
C LEU A 175 2.03 -1.36 -19.14
N SER A 176 0.97 -0.71 -19.65
CA SER A 176 1.09 0.54 -20.42
C SER A 176 1.67 1.70 -19.60
N ARG A 177 1.60 1.61 -18.27
CA ARG A 177 2.10 2.63 -17.34
C ARG A 177 3.48 2.30 -16.77
N ALA A 178 4.01 1.12 -17.04
CA ALA A 178 5.34 0.73 -16.58
C ALA A 178 6.45 1.31 -17.45
N GLY A 179 7.57 1.64 -16.83
CA GLY A 179 8.78 2.00 -17.55
C GLY A 179 9.52 0.79 -18.08
N VAL A 180 10.47 1.08 -18.97
CA VAL A 180 11.31 0.09 -19.66
C VAL A 180 11.99 -0.91 -18.70
N PRO A 181 12.55 -0.51 -17.54
CA PRO A 181 13.20 -1.48 -16.64
C PRO A 181 12.24 -2.56 -16.11
N VAL A 182 11.00 -2.17 -15.78
CA VAL A 182 9.97 -3.07 -15.27
C VAL A 182 9.48 -4.00 -16.38
N LEU A 183 9.23 -3.46 -17.58
CA LEU A 183 8.82 -4.26 -18.73
C LEU A 183 9.87 -5.31 -19.10
N ARG A 184 11.16 -4.92 -19.15
CA ARG A 184 12.27 -5.86 -19.39
C ARG A 184 12.38 -6.92 -18.30
N PHE A 185 12.23 -6.53 -17.03
CA PHE A 185 12.23 -7.49 -15.92
C PHE A 185 11.12 -8.54 -16.06
N LEU A 186 9.89 -8.10 -16.37
CA LEU A 186 8.74 -8.99 -16.54
C LEU A 186 8.93 -9.92 -17.74
N GLN A 187 9.35 -9.38 -18.88
CA GLN A 187 9.60 -10.16 -20.10
C GLN A 187 10.74 -11.18 -19.89
N GLY A 188 11.87 -10.75 -19.31
CA GLY A 188 13.02 -11.62 -19.03
C GLY A 188 12.69 -12.77 -18.07
N ARG A 189 11.67 -12.62 -17.22
CA ARG A 189 11.17 -13.68 -16.32
C ARG A 189 9.94 -14.43 -16.84
N GLY A 190 9.44 -14.10 -18.04
CA GLY A 190 8.23 -14.71 -18.59
C GLY A 190 6.98 -14.48 -17.74
N LEU A 191 6.85 -13.29 -17.14
CA LEU A 191 5.71 -12.89 -16.31
C LEU A 191 4.73 -12.02 -17.12
N ALA A 192 3.48 -11.92 -16.67
CA ALA A 192 2.44 -11.08 -17.29
C ALA A 192 2.21 -11.35 -18.79
N THR A 193 2.41 -12.59 -19.24
CA THR A 193 2.51 -12.95 -20.67
C THR A 193 1.29 -12.55 -21.50
N SER A 194 0.05 -12.66 -20.96
CA SER A 194 -1.14 -12.28 -21.73
C SER A 194 -1.19 -10.78 -22.05
N GLY A 195 -0.68 -9.94 -21.15
CA GLY A 195 -0.62 -8.50 -21.38
C GLY A 195 0.38 -8.12 -22.47
N PHE A 196 1.47 -8.87 -22.63
CA PHE A 196 2.43 -8.68 -23.73
C PHE A 196 1.87 -9.06 -25.11
N GLU A 197 0.82 -9.87 -25.15
CA GLU A 197 0.13 -10.28 -26.37
C GLU A 197 -1.01 -9.31 -26.75
N ASP A 198 -1.31 -8.30 -25.92
CA ASP A 198 -2.41 -7.36 -26.19
C ASP A 198 -2.08 -6.46 -27.39
N PRO A 199 -2.91 -6.48 -28.46
CA PRO A 199 -2.65 -5.72 -29.68
C PRO A 199 -2.62 -4.20 -29.46
N LYS A 200 -3.31 -3.68 -28.43
CA LYS A 200 -3.28 -2.24 -28.10
C LYS A 200 -1.95 -1.83 -27.50
N LEU A 201 -1.35 -2.67 -26.67
CA LEU A 201 -0.01 -2.43 -26.10
C LEU A 201 1.07 -2.54 -27.16
N LEU A 202 0.96 -3.53 -28.04
CA LEU A 202 1.86 -3.68 -29.18
C LEU A 202 1.81 -2.49 -30.13
N ALA A 203 0.78 -1.64 -30.11
CA ALA A 203 0.75 -0.41 -30.89
C ALA A 203 1.57 0.74 -30.26
N VAL A 204 1.94 0.64 -28.98
CA VAL A 204 2.65 1.70 -28.23
C VAL A 204 4.16 1.65 -28.54
N PRO A 205 4.77 2.73 -29.08
CA PRO A 205 6.18 2.74 -29.48
C PRO A 205 7.17 2.43 -28.33
N LEU A 206 6.92 2.99 -27.14
CA LEU A 206 7.75 2.75 -25.95
C LEU A 206 7.70 1.29 -25.49
N PHE A 207 6.55 0.64 -25.63
CA PHE A 207 6.39 -0.77 -25.29
C PHE A 207 7.17 -1.66 -26.27
N LYS A 208 7.11 -1.36 -27.58
CA LYS A 208 7.93 -2.06 -28.58
C LYS A 208 9.42 -1.92 -28.31
N LEU A 209 9.88 -0.72 -27.96
CA LEU A 209 11.30 -0.47 -27.63
C LEU A 209 11.75 -1.26 -26.40
N ALA A 210 10.87 -1.47 -25.43
CA ALA A 210 11.19 -2.28 -24.25
C ALA A 210 11.30 -3.78 -24.56
N ILE A 211 10.61 -4.27 -25.60
CA ILE A 211 10.50 -5.69 -25.94
C ILE A 211 11.51 -6.14 -27.00
N LEU A 212 11.92 -5.23 -27.88
CA LEU A 212 12.81 -5.49 -29.02
C LEU A 212 14.31 -5.28 -28.72
N ALA A 213 14.67 -4.83 -27.51
CA ALA A 213 16.04 -4.48 -27.11
C ALA A 213 16.44 -5.11 -25.79
#